data_AF-A0A6J6V8E4-F1
#
_entry.id   AF-A0A6J6V8E4-F1
#
_cell.length_a   1.000
_cell.length_b   1.000
_cell.length_c   1.000
_cell.angle_alpha   90.00
_cell.angle_beta   90.00
_cell.angle_gamma   90.00
#
_symmetry.space_group_name_H-M   'P 1'
#
loop_
_entity.id
_entity.type
_entity.pdbx_description
1 polymer ?
#
loop_
_entity_poly.entity_id
_entity_poly.type
_entity_poly.pdbx_seq_one_letter_code
_entity_poly.pdbx_strand_id
1 'polypeptide(L)'
;MSTSTEHVMHHDAPEVVGRRERLGVRLIIVADGAFVFSMIFSYFYLRNLNVNNGWLPADGHTFTVSSGWLLALPFIIAAITHNLGQKRSESMGTLSIISFVVLAIGLVMQWNQLSHMPFMLAEEGGFEGAYASMAFFLGGANLLHYVLGAFVALGIVIRTKRGSSTGIHETWRLRTAGSWFTWLAISAVACAITTSFAAV
;
A
#
# COMPACT_ATOMS: atom_id res chain seq x y z
N MET A 1 -38.50 -40.51 -25.03
CA MET A 1 -37.34 -40.51 -24.11
C MET A 1 -36.81 -39.10 -24.06
N SER A 2 -37.07 -38.37 -22.98
CA SER A 2 -36.53 -37.03 -22.75
C SER A 2 -35.25 -37.20 -21.94
N THR A 3 -34.09 -37.02 -22.58
CA THR A 3 -32.81 -36.91 -21.88
C THR A 3 -32.82 -35.60 -21.11
N SER A 4 -33.02 -35.68 -19.80
CA SER A 4 -32.77 -34.59 -18.87
C SER A 4 -31.30 -34.20 -19.00
N THR A 5 -31.03 -33.09 -19.68
CA THR A 5 -29.75 -32.37 -19.59
C THR A 5 -29.64 -31.84 -18.17
N GLU A 6 -29.08 -32.66 -17.29
CA GLU A 6 -28.62 -32.24 -15.97
C GLU A 6 -27.59 -31.13 -16.21
N HIS A 7 -27.94 -29.91 -15.79
CA HIS A 7 -27.07 -28.75 -15.91
C HIS A 7 -25.93 -28.94 -14.90
N VAL A 8 -24.87 -29.63 -15.30
CA VAL A 8 -23.67 -29.80 -14.47
C VAL A 8 -23.06 -28.41 -14.29
N MET A 9 -23.38 -27.76 -13.16
CA MET A 9 -22.70 -26.54 -12.76
C MET A 9 -21.24 -26.91 -12.51
N HIS A 10 -20.35 -26.48 -13.39
CA HIS A 10 -18.91 -26.65 -13.22
C HIS A 10 -18.44 -25.78 -12.05
N HIS A 11 -18.55 -26.30 -10.84
CA HIS A 11 -17.94 -25.70 -9.67
C HIS A 11 -16.46 -26.04 -9.68
N ASP A 12 -15.64 -25.06 -10.08
CA ASP A 12 -14.19 -25.17 -9.99
C ASP A 12 -13.79 -25.53 -8.54
N ALA A 13 -12.82 -26.43 -8.41
CA ALA A 13 -12.29 -26.80 -7.11
C ALA A 13 -11.79 -25.53 -6.37
N PRO A 14 -12.00 -25.44 -5.05
CA PRO A 14 -11.75 -24.22 -4.29
C PRO A 14 -10.27 -23.79 -4.32
N GLU A 15 -9.36 -24.73 -4.53
CA GLU A 15 -7.94 -24.50 -4.73
C GLU A 15 -7.60 -23.83 -6.07
N VAL A 16 -8.34 -24.17 -7.13
CA VAL A 16 -8.17 -23.60 -8.47
C VAL A 16 -8.57 -22.13 -8.45
N VAL A 17 -9.71 -21.83 -7.84
CA VAL A 17 -10.19 -20.45 -7.64
C VAL A 17 -9.18 -19.64 -6.83
N GLY A 18 -8.78 -20.15 -5.65
CA GLY A 18 -7.83 -19.45 -4.78
C GLY A 18 -6.47 -19.19 -5.42
N ARG A 19 -5.97 -20.12 -6.25
CA ARG A 19 -4.71 -19.95 -6.99
C ARG A 19 -4.82 -18.86 -8.06
N ARG A 20 -5.95 -18.81 -8.78
CA ARG A 20 -6.23 -17.77 -9.80
C ARG A 20 -6.34 -16.38 -9.18
N GLU A 21 -7.11 -16.24 -8.09
CA GLU A 21 -7.24 -14.98 -7.35
C GLU A 21 -5.88 -14.47 -6.88
N ARG A 22 -5.07 -15.36 -6.28
CA ARG A 22 -3.73 -15.01 -5.81
C ARG A 22 -2.79 -14.61 -6.94
N LEU A 23 -2.88 -15.27 -8.10
CA LEU A 23 -2.11 -14.89 -9.27
C LEU A 23 -2.50 -13.48 -9.75
N GLY A 24 -3.79 -13.17 -9.81
CA GLY A 24 -4.29 -11.84 -10.17
C GLY A 24 -3.70 -10.75 -9.29
N VAL A 25 -3.74 -10.93 -7.96
CA VAL A 25 -3.15 -9.95 -7.01
C VAL A 25 -1.65 -9.83 -7.18
N ARG A 26 -0.93 -10.92 -7.48
CA ARG A 26 0.52 -10.85 -7.75
C ARG A 26 0.84 -10.07 -9.02
N LEU A 27 0.04 -10.20 -10.07
CA LEU A 27 0.21 -9.41 -11.29
C LEU A 27 -0.06 -7.92 -11.04
N ILE A 28 -1.07 -7.60 -10.22
CA ILE A 28 -1.32 -6.22 -9.77
C ILE A 28 -0.12 -5.69 -8.98
N ILE A 29 0.44 -6.48 -8.06
CA ILE A 29 1.66 -6.11 -7.31
C ILE A 29 2.83 -5.82 -8.24
N VAL A 30 3.02 -6.62 -9.30
CA VAL A 30 4.08 -6.37 -10.29
C VAL A 30 3.84 -5.07 -11.05
N ALA A 31 2.61 -4.80 -11.47
CA ALA A 31 2.25 -3.56 -12.15
C ALA A 31 2.44 -2.33 -11.26
N ASP A 32 1.96 -2.39 -10.02
CA ASP A 32 2.15 -1.34 -9.01
C ASP A 32 3.64 -1.18 -8.66
N GLY A 33 4.41 -2.27 -8.61
CA GLY A 33 5.85 -2.23 -8.46
C GLY A 33 6.55 -1.47 -9.58
N ALA A 34 6.21 -1.73 -10.84
CA ALA A 34 6.74 -0.97 -11.96
C ALA A 34 6.42 0.53 -11.85
N PHE A 35 5.22 0.87 -11.37
CA PHE A 35 4.84 2.25 -11.10
C PHE A 35 5.65 2.88 -9.96
N VAL A 36 5.83 2.20 -8.84
CA VAL A 36 6.66 2.69 -7.72
C VAL A 36 8.12 2.88 -8.15
N PHE A 37 8.70 1.91 -8.85
CA PHE A 37 10.08 2.03 -9.32
C PHE A 37 10.26 3.13 -10.37
N SER A 38 9.27 3.41 -11.22
CA SER A 38 9.35 4.53 -12.16
C SER A 38 9.32 5.89 -11.45
N MET A 39 8.54 6.01 -10.36
CA MET A 39 8.57 7.21 -9.51
C MET A 39 9.93 7.37 -8.82
N ILE A 40 10.49 6.31 -8.26
CA ILE A 40 11.82 6.33 -7.62
C ILE A 40 12.90 6.71 -8.64
N PHE A 41 12.86 6.13 -9.83
CA PHE A 41 13.78 6.49 -10.91
C PHE A 41 13.64 7.98 -11.26
N SER A 42 12.41 8.46 -11.45
CA SER A 42 12.13 9.86 -11.78
C SER A 42 12.63 10.82 -10.70
N TYR A 43 12.49 10.44 -9.42
CA TYR A 43 13.00 11.20 -8.28
C TYR A 43 14.52 11.42 -8.40
N PHE A 44 15.28 10.34 -8.54
CA PHE A 44 16.74 10.42 -8.65
C PHE A 44 17.20 11.07 -9.96
N TYR A 45 16.47 10.84 -11.05
CA TYR A 45 16.75 11.47 -12.34
C TYR A 45 16.62 12.99 -12.25
N LEU A 46 15.49 13.50 -11.78
CA LEU A 46 15.24 14.94 -11.65
C LEU A 46 16.19 15.59 -10.64
N ARG A 47 16.49 14.89 -9.54
CA ARG A 47 17.50 15.33 -8.56
C ARG A 47 18.87 15.49 -9.18
N ASN A 48 19.34 14.52 -9.96
CA ASN A 48 20.66 14.58 -10.57
C ASN A 48 20.72 15.57 -11.75
N LEU A 49 19.60 15.75 -12.46
CA LEU A 49 19.52 16.71 -13.55
C LEU A 49 19.59 18.16 -13.05
N ASN A 50 18.89 18.46 -11.94
CA ASN A 50 18.90 19.74 -11.23
C ASN A 50 18.97 20.99 -12.14
N VAL A 51 18.16 21.02 -13.20
CA VAL A 51 18.19 22.12 -14.18
C VAL A 51 17.95 23.44 -13.46
N ASN A 52 18.83 24.42 -13.67
CA ASN A 52 18.75 25.76 -13.07
C ASN A 52 18.63 25.76 -11.54
N ASN A 53 19.18 24.74 -10.86
CA ASN A 53 19.00 24.53 -9.41
C ASN A 53 17.53 24.35 -8.97
N GLY A 54 16.65 23.91 -9.88
CA GLY A 54 15.21 23.76 -9.64
C GLY A 54 14.79 22.46 -8.95
N TRP A 55 15.73 21.68 -8.39
CA TRP A 55 15.37 20.50 -7.60
C TRP A 55 14.65 20.90 -6.31
N LEU A 56 15.32 21.68 -5.45
CA LEU A 56 14.76 22.14 -4.18
C LEU A 56 14.02 23.49 -4.35
N PRO A 57 13.04 23.78 -3.49
CA PRO A 57 12.52 25.14 -3.32
C PRO A 57 13.65 26.15 -3.02
N ALA A 58 13.44 27.42 -3.37
CA ALA A 58 14.45 28.47 -3.20
C ALA A 58 14.91 28.63 -1.73
N ASP A 59 13.99 28.45 -0.79
CA ASP A 59 14.26 28.52 0.65
C ASP A 59 14.75 27.18 1.24
N GLY A 60 14.97 26.15 0.41
CA GLY A 60 15.55 24.87 0.79
C GLY A 60 14.69 23.99 1.70
N HIS A 61 13.42 24.35 1.92
CA HIS A 61 12.53 23.61 2.81
C HIS A 61 12.12 22.27 2.18
N THR A 62 12.34 21.19 2.92
CA THR A 62 12.04 19.81 2.51
C THR A 62 11.41 19.05 3.66
N PHE A 63 10.82 17.89 3.38
CA PHE A 63 10.47 16.98 4.46
C PHE A 63 11.72 16.44 5.16
N THR A 64 11.60 16.27 6.47
CA THR A 64 12.63 15.57 7.25
C THR A 64 12.73 14.11 6.83
N VAL A 65 13.94 13.54 6.93
CA VAL A 65 14.18 12.10 6.69
C VAL A 65 13.24 11.23 7.53
N SER A 66 13.00 11.63 8.78
CA SER A 66 12.10 10.92 9.69
C SER A 66 10.66 10.84 9.18
N SER A 67 10.20 11.81 8.37
CA SER A 67 8.84 11.88 7.87
C SER A 67 8.48 10.67 7.01
N GLY A 68 9.37 10.28 6.08
CA GLY A 68 9.18 9.10 5.23
C GLY A 68 9.11 7.80 6.04
N TRP A 69 10.00 7.63 7.02
CA TRP A 69 10.03 6.44 7.87
C TRP A 69 8.82 6.34 8.79
N LEU A 70 8.37 7.46 9.38
CA LEU A 70 7.16 7.50 10.20
C LEU A 70 5.92 7.04 9.41
N LEU A 71 5.86 7.34 8.11
CA LEU A 71 4.79 6.90 7.22
C LEU A 71 4.98 5.48 6.68
N ALA A 72 6.18 4.88 6.80
CA ALA A 72 6.38 3.47 6.47
C ALA A 72 5.99 2.53 7.62
N LEU A 73 6.15 2.97 8.87
CA LEU A 73 5.90 2.15 10.07
C LEU A 73 4.51 1.49 10.12
N PRO A 74 3.40 2.19 9.84
CA PRO A 74 2.08 1.56 9.90
C PRO A 74 1.91 0.41 8.91
N PHE A 75 2.47 0.51 7.70
CA PHE A 75 2.48 -0.59 6.73
C PHE A 75 3.28 -1.79 7.22
N ILE A 76 4.46 -1.55 7.81
CA ILE A 76 5.31 -2.60 8.39
C ILE A 76 4.56 -3.33 9.51
N ILE A 77 3.94 -2.58 10.42
CA ILE A 77 3.17 -3.15 11.52
C ILE A 77 2.01 -3.98 10.96
N ALA A 78 1.24 -3.43 10.02
CA ALA A 78 0.10 -4.13 9.42
C ALA A 78 0.51 -5.45 8.73
N ALA A 79 1.63 -5.45 8.02
CA ALA A 79 2.19 -6.65 7.40
C ALA A 79 2.60 -7.69 8.45
N ILE A 80 3.29 -7.28 9.51
CA ILE A 80 3.71 -8.18 10.59
C ILE A 80 2.50 -8.77 11.31
N THR A 81 1.55 -7.94 11.74
CA THR A 81 0.37 -8.38 12.49
C THR A 81 -0.51 -9.30 11.67
N HIS A 82 -0.71 -9.02 10.38
CA HIS A 82 -1.46 -9.91 9.49
C HIS A 82 -0.77 -11.26 9.29
N ASN A 83 0.56 -11.27 9.07
CA ASN A 83 1.31 -12.52 8.94
C ASN A 83 1.34 -13.33 10.25
N LEU A 84 1.39 -12.67 11.40
CA LEU A 84 1.25 -13.32 12.70
C LEU A 84 -0.17 -13.90 12.89
N GLY A 85 -1.21 -13.19 12.48
CA GLY A 85 -2.59 -13.67 12.53
C GLY A 85 -2.83 -14.90 11.66
N GLN A 86 -2.19 -14.98 10.50
CA GLN A 86 -2.23 -16.20 9.68
C GLN A 86 -1.57 -17.41 10.35
N LYS A 87 -0.45 -17.19 11.06
CA LYS A 87 0.26 -18.26 11.78
C LYS A 87 -0.47 -18.66 13.07
N ARG A 88 -1.15 -17.71 13.70
CA ARG A 88 -1.91 -17.87 14.95
C ARG A 88 -3.39 -17.60 14.68
N SER A 89 -4.07 -18.56 14.07
CA SER A 89 -5.48 -18.42 13.62
C SER A 89 -6.42 -17.97 14.73
N GLU A 90 -6.19 -18.41 15.97
CA GLU A 90 -6.91 -18.00 17.18
C GLU A 90 -6.82 -16.49 17.47
N SER A 91 -5.72 -15.84 17.07
CA SER A 91 -5.48 -14.40 17.26
C SER A 91 -5.86 -13.56 16.04
N MET A 92 -6.34 -14.17 14.96
CA MET A 92 -6.59 -13.47 13.68
C MET A 92 -7.61 -12.34 13.83
N GLY A 93 -8.64 -12.52 14.65
CA GLY A 93 -9.62 -11.47 14.95
C GLY A 93 -8.95 -10.22 15.51
N THR A 94 -8.22 -10.35 16.61
CA THR A 94 -7.51 -9.23 17.26
C THR A 94 -6.43 -8.62 16.37
N LEU A 95 -5.59 -9.45 15.75
CA LEU A 95 -4.48 -8.97 14.92
C LEU A 95 -4.97 -8.26 13.64
N SER A 96 -6.11 -8.68 13.08
CA SER A 96 -6.73 -7.97 11.95
C SER A 96 -7.26 -6.59 12.34
N ILE A 97 -7.78 -6.43 13.56
CA ILE A 97 -8.18 -5.12 14.09
C ILE A 97 -6.96 -4.21 14.23
N ILE A 98 -5.84 -4.74 14.75
CA ILE A 98 -4.60 -3.97 14.85
C ILE A 98 -4.13 -3.54 13.46
N SER A 99 -4.06 -4.46 12.48
CA SER A 99 -3.72 -4.13 11.09
C SER A 99 -4.59 -3.01 10.52
N PHE A 100 -5.91 -3.06 10.75
CA PHE A 100 -6.83 -2.03 10.28
C PHE A 100 -6.57 -0.68 10.96
N VAL A 101 -6.47 -0.66 12.29
CA VAL A 101 -6.29 0.58 13.07
C VAL A 101 -4.98 1.27 12.70
N VAL A 102 -3.88 0.53 12.58
CA VAL A 102 -2.60 1.16 12.21
C VAL A 102 -2.64 1.71 10.79
N LEU A 103 -3.26 1.03 9.83
CA LEU A 103 -3.42 1.55 8.46
C LEU A 103 -4.33 2.78 8.43
N ALA A 104 -5.37 2.84 9.25
CA ALA A 104 -6.23 4.02 9.37
C ALA A 104 -5.48 5.21 9.99
N ILE A 105 -4.65 4.98 11.00
CA ILE A 105 -3.76 6.02 11.57
C ILE A 105 -2.78 6.52 10.50
N GLY A 106 -2.12 5.60 9.79
CA GLY A 106 -1.20 5.94 8.71
C GLY A 106 -1.86 6.71 7.57
N LEU A 107 -3.11 6.38 7.21
CA LEU A 107 -3.92 7.13 6.25
C LEU A 107 -4.10 8.59 6.68
N VAL A 108 -4.49 8.82 7.94
CA VAL A 108 -4.65 10.17 8.50
C VAL A 108 -3.32 10.92 8.55
N MET A 109 -2.23 10.24 8.92
CA MET A 109 -0.89 10.83 8.93
C MET A 109 -0.44 11.25 7.52
N GLN A 110 -0.63 10.38 6.51
CA GLN A 110 -0.26 10.66 5.12
C GLN A 110 -1.11 11.80 4.54
N TRP A 111 -2.42 11.79 4.82
CA TRP A 111 -3.31 12.88 4.45
C TRP A 111 -2.84 14.21 5.06
N ASN A 112 -2.58 14.22 6.37
CA ASN A 112 -2.12 15.41 7.07
C ASN A 112 -0.79 15.94 6.51
N GLN A 113 0.16 15.05 6.20
CA GLN A 113 1.43 15.42 5.57
C GLN A 113 1.21 16.10 4.22
N LEU A 114 0.36 15.54 3.35
CA LEU A 114 0.07 16.10 2.02
C LEU A 114 -0.69 17.43 2.11
N SER A 115 -1.64 17.55 3.04
CA SER A 115 -2.43 18.78 3.20
C SER A 115 -1.65 19.95 3.80
N HIS A 116 -0.51 19.70 4.45
CA HIS A 116 0.30 20.72 5.12
C HIS A 116 1.75 20.75 4.61
N MET A 117 1.95 20.39 3.34
CA MET A 117 3.26 20.49 2.69
C MET A 117 3.75 21.94 2.68
N PRO A 118 5.00 22.20 3.09
CA PRO A 118 5.54 23.56 3.17
C PRO A 118 5.91 24.17 1.81
N PHE A 119 5.86 23.39 0.72
CA PHE A 119 6.31 23.73 -0.63
C PHE A 119 5.15 23.76 -1.66
N MET A 120 3.94 24.10 -1.21
CA MET A 120 2.78 24.30 -2.08
C MET A 120 2.63 25.78 -2.44
N LEU A 121 2.59 26.10 -3.74
CA LEU A 121 2.28 27.44 -4.23
C LEU A 121 0.76 27.65 -4.19
N ALA A 122 0.25 28.05 -3.02
CA ALA A 122 -1.19 28.13 -2.75
C ALA A 122 -1.94 29.08 -3.71
N GLU A 123 -1.28 30.13 -4.21
CA GLU A 123 -1.89 31.11 -5.13
C GLU A 123 -1.85 30.66 -6.60
N GLU A 124 -0.89 29.81 -6.98
CA GLU A 124 -0.68 29.38 -8.37
C GLU A 124 -1.16 27.94 -8.64
N GLY A 125 -1.58 27.21 -7.60
CA GLY A 125 -1.97 25.80 -7.70
C GLY A 125 -0.81 24.87 -8.08
N GLY A 126 0.43 25.31 -7.86
CA GLY A 126 1.66 24.63 -8.27
C GLY A 126 2.52 24.08 -7.12
N PHE A 127 3.64 23.48 -7.49
CA PHE A 127 4.64 22.94 -6.57
C PHE A 127 5.97 23.70 -6.71
N GLU A 128 6.63 23.98 -5.59
CA GLU A 128 7.93 24.64 -5.57
C GLU A 128 9.05 23.68 -5.99
N GLY A 129 9.30 23.60 -7.31
CA GLY A 129 10.37 22.80 -7.88
C GLY A 129 10.04 21.32 -8.08
N ALA A 130 11.03 20.60 -8.61
CA ALA A 130 10.86 19.19 -8.98
C ALA A 130 10.74 18.27 -7.74
N TYR A 131 11.40 18.62 -6.63
CA TYR A 131 11.28 17.89 -5.37
C TYR A 131 9.84 17.87 -4.86
N ALA A 132 9.19 19.04 -4.78
CA ALA A 132 7.83 19.18 -4.28
C ALA A 132 6.83 18.34 -5.08
N SER A 133 6.95 18.37 -6.41
CA SER A 133 6.13 17.54 -7.31
C SER A 133 6.34 16.05 -7.06
N MET A 134 7.59 15.61 -6.94
CA MET A 134 7.90 14.20 -6.68
C MET A 134 7.50 13.75 -5.27
N ALA A 135 7.65 14.61 -4.26
CA ALA A 135 7.22 14.34 -2.89
C ALA A 135 5.70 14.17 -2.80
N PHE A 136 4.94 15.03 -3.48
CA PHE A 136 3.49 14.88 -3.59
C PHE A 136 3.11 13.58 -4.30
N PHE A 137 3.78 13.24 -5.41
CA PHE A 137 3.44 12.03 -6.18
C PHE A 137 3.73 10.74 -5.40
N LEU A 138 4.89 10.65 -4.73
CA LEU A 138 5.24 9.53 -3.85
C LEU A 138 4.28 9.44 -2.65
N GLY A 139 3.97 10.57 -2.00
CA GLY A 139 3.02 10.60 -0.89
C GLY A 139 1.59 10.26 -1.32
N GLY A 140 1.18 10.69 -2.51
CA GLY A 140 -0.12 10.35 -3.10
C GLY A 140 -0.26 8.87 -3.42
N ALA A 141 0.79 8.24 -3.93
CA ALA A 141 0.83 6.78 -4.10
C ALA A 141 0.70 6.05 -2.77
N ASN A 142 1.45 6.49 -1.74
CA ASN A 142 1.32 5.95 -0.38
C ASN A 142 -0.10 6.15 0.18
N LEU A 143 -0.74 7.30 -0.08
CA LEU A 143 -2.11 7.56 0.34
C LEU A 143 -3.08 6.54 -0.27
N LEU A 144 -2.94 6.24 -1.56
CA LEU A 144 -3.74 5.22 -2.23
C LEU A 144 -3.49 3.83 -1.63
N HIS A 145 -2.23 3.48 -1.38
CA HIS A 145 -1.86 2.24 -0.69
C HIS A 145 -2.49 2.14 0.71
N TYR A 146 -2.57 3.25 1.45
CA TYR A 146 -3.26 3.30 2.73
C TYR A 146 -4.77 3.08 2.60
N VAL A 147 -5.43 3.74 1.65
CA VAL A 147 -6.87 3.55 1.39
C VAL A 147 -7.17 2.08 1.06
N LEU A 148 -6.43 1.51 0.10
CA LEU A 148 -6.63 0.13 -0.34
C LEU A 148 -6.27 -0.87 0.76
N GLY A 149 -5.17 -0.64 1.48
CA GLY A 149 -4.75 -1.47 2.61
C GLY A 149 -5.79 -1.47 3.74
N ALA A 150 -6.25 -0.30 4.16
CA ALA A 150 -7.26 -0.16 5.20
C ALA A 150 -8.59 -0.81 4.78
N PHE A 151 -9.00 -0.68 3.52
CA PHE A 151 -10.19 -1.34 2.98
C PHE A 151 -10.09 -2.87 3.06
N VAL A 152 -8.96 -3.45 2.62
CA VAL A 152 -8.73 -4.90 2.71
C VAL A 152 -8.70 -5.36 4.16
N ALA A 153 -8.01 -4.63 5.05
CA ALA A 153 -7.94 -4.96 6.47
C ALA A 153 -9.32 -4.92 7.15
N LEU A 154 -10.14 -3.90 6.83
CA LEU A 154 -11.53 -3.81 7.31
C LEU A 154 -12.35 -5.01 6.84
N GLY A 155 -12.21 -5.41 5.57
CA GLY A 155 -12.89 -6.59 5.03
C GLY A 155 -12.53 -7.88 5.78
N ILE A 156 -11.27 -8.00 6.24
CA ILE A 156 -10.83 -9.12 7.09
C ILE A 156 -11.44 -9.02 8.50
N VAL A 157 -11.43 -7.84 9.13
CA VAL A 157 -12.05 -7.63 10.45
C VAL A 157 -13.54 -8.00 10.45
N ILE A 158 -14.28 -7.57 9.43
CA ILE A 158 -15.72 -7.88 9.33
C ILE A 158 -15.92 -9.40 9.17
N ARG A 159 -15.05 -10.07 8.41
CA ARG A 159 -15.17 -11.50 8.15
C ARG A 159 -14.78 -12.35 9.35
N THR A 160 -13.73 -12.00 10.07
CA THR A 160 -13.33 -12.70 11.31
C THR A 160 -14.42 -12.61 12.38
N LYS A 161 -15.13 -11.48 12.49
CA LYS A 161 -16.27 -11.33 13.41
C LYS A 161 -17.53 -12.12 13.02
N ARG A 162 -17.74 -12.41 11.73
CA ARG A 162 -18.90 -13.16 11.24
C ARG A 162 -18.75 -14.69 11.34
N GLY A 163 -17.63 -15.19 11.85
CA GLY A 163 -17.42 -16.62 12.08
C GLY A 163 -17.27 -17.47 10.81
N SER A 164 -17.19 -16.87 9.61
CA SER A 164 -17.05 -17.61 8.35
C SER A 164 -15.61 -18.05 8.04
N SER A 165 -14.73 -18.06 9.04
CA SER A 165 -13.28 -18.10 8.86
C SER A 165 -12.68 -19.50 8.68
N THR A 166 -13.50 -20.54 8.65
CA THR A 166 -13.05 -21.94 8.57
C THR A 166 -13.26 -22.48 7.16
N GLY A 167 -12.17 -22.59 6.39
CA GLY A 167 -12.20 -23.20 5.06
C GLY A 167 -10.98 -22.90 4.20
N ILE A 168 -10.77 -23.71 3.17
CA ILE A 168 -9.63 -23.57 2.26
C ILE A 168 -9.67 -22.24 1.49
N HIS A 169 -10.87 -21.74 1.14
CA HIS A 169 -11.04 -20.44 0.51
C HIS A 169 -10.56 -19.29 1.40
N GLU A 170 -10.86 -19.34 2.70
CA GLU A 170 -10.42 -18.29 3.62
C GLU A 170 -8.89 -18.29 3.74
N THR A 171 -8.29 -19.47 3.79
CA THR A 171 -6.82 -19.59 3.80
C THR A 171 -6.19 -18.93 2.56
N TRP A 172 -6.76 -19.16 1.37
CA TRP A 172 -6.28 -18.52 0.14
C TRP A 172 -6.46 -17.00 0.15
N ARG A 173 -7.60 -16.50 0.64
CA ARG A 173 -7.86 -15.06 0.76
C ARG A 173 -6.88 -14.39 1.72
N LEU A 174 -6.65 -14.98 2.89
CA LEU A 174 -5.72 -14.44 3.89
C LEU A 174 -4.28 -14.43 3.36
N ARG A 175 -3.84 -15.49 2.68
CA ARG A 175 -2.52 -15.55 2.02
C ARG A 175 -2.38 -14.54 0.89
N THR A 176 -3.46 -14.28 0.17
CA THR A 176 -3.51 -13.28 -0.90
C THR A 176 -3.40 -11.87 -0.33
N ALA A 177 -4.20 -11.54 0.68
CA ALA A 177 -4.09 -10.27 1.42
C ALA A 177 -2.72 -10.11 2.07
N GLY A 178 -2.10 -11.19 2.56
CA GLY A 178 -0.75 -11.14 3.11
C GLY A 178 0.31 -10.77 2.08
N SER A 179 0.16 -11.24 0.84
CA SER A 179 1.05 -10.86 -0.26
C SER A 179 0.92 -9.35 -0.55
N TRP A 180 -0.30 -8.81 -0.50
CA TRP A 180 -0.56 -7.39 -0.65
C TRP A 180 0.03 -6.55 0.48
N PHE A 181 -0.23 -6.88 1.76
CA PHE A 181 0.32 -6.12 2.88
C PHE A 181 1.85 -6.13 2.93
N THR A 182 2.47 -7.27 2.61
CA THR A 182 3.93 -7.35 2.49
C THR A 182 4.44 -6.44 1.37
N TRP A 183 3.76 -6.40 0.22
CA TRP A 183 4.11 -5.46 -0.85
C TRP A 183 3.99 -4.00 -0.41
N LEU A 184 2.89 -3.62 0.24
CA LEU A 184 2.71 -2.25 0.75
C LEU A 184 3.86 -1.83 1.69
N ALA A 185 4.29 -2.72 2.59
CA ALA A 185 5.43 -2.46 3.46
C ALA A 185 6.74 -2.29 2.69
N ILE A 186 7.00 -3.14 1.69
CA ILE A 186 8.20 -3.04 0.83
C ILE A 186 8.19 -1.72 0.05
N SER A 187 7.07 -1.39 -0.60
CA SER A 187 6.86 -0.14 -1.33
C SER A 187 7.14 1.07 -0.44
N ALA A 188 6.52 1.11 0.75
CA ALA A 188 6.67 2.23 1.67
C ALA A 188 8.13 2.38 2.18
N VAL A 189 8.83 1.27 2.43
CA VAL A 189 10.26 1.29 2.79
C VAL A 189 11.09 1.81 1.62
N ALA A 190 10.83 1.38 0.39
CA ALA A 190 11.54 1.87 -0.78
C ALA A 190 11.34 3.38 -0.98
N CYS A 191 10.10 3.88 -0.79
CA CYS A 191 9.79 5.31 -0.81
C CYS A 191 10.51 6.07 0.33
N ALA A 192 10.53 5.53 1.55
CA ALA A 192 11.20 6.15 2.70
C ALA A 192 12.74 6.23 2.51
N ILE A 193 13.34 5.18 1.94
CA ILE A 193 14.76 5.21 1.55
C ILE A 193 14.98 6.29 0.50
N THR A 194 14.15 6.34 -0.54
CA THR A 194 14.27 7.32 -1.63
C THR A 194 14.21 8.76 -1.11
N THR A 195 13.23 9.09 -0.28
CA THR A 195 13.05 10.44 0.26
C THR A 195 14.11 10.83 1.29
N SER A 196 14.89 9.87 1.81
CA SER A 196 16.03 10.15 2.67
C SER A 196 17.17 10.88 1.94
N PHE A 197 17.17 10.87 0.60
CA PHE A 197 18.20 11.52 -0.24
C PHE A 197 17.79 12.91 -0.75
N ALA A 198 16.76 13.55 -0.16
CA ALA A 198 16.27 14.84 -0.63
C ALA A 198 17.35 15.92 -0.74
N ALA A 199 18.20 16.05 0.29
CA ALA A 199 19.18 17.13 0.46
C ALA A 199 20.61 16.64 0.75
N VAL A 200 20.89 15.34 0.55
CA VAL A 200 22.24 14.73 0.70
C VAL A 200 22.92 14.60 -0.64
#